data_AF-A0A4Y2AHP9-F1
#
_entry.id   AF-A0A4Y2AHP9-F1
#
_cell.length_a   1.000
_cell.length_b   1.000
_cell.length_c   1.000
_cell.angle_alpha   90.00
_cell.angle_beta   90.00
_cell.angle_gamma   90.00
#
_symmetry.space_group_name_H-M   'P 1'
#
loop_
_entity.id
_entity.type
_entity.pdbx_description
1 polymer ?
#
loop_
_entity_poly.entity_id
_entity_poly.type
_entity_poly.pdbx_seq_one_letter_code
_entity_poly.pdbx_strand_id
1 'polypeptide(L)'
;MEVDIADIPELRSSVGLCGFMELVFHHLMYVKNIYPKPAFRRCMRKNVPIWMCEHPGVQKYVINFLDFANKLLMQTKKLKICFVLCRRNKEVIEEFYFELKVKDMFVER
;
A
#
# COMPACT_ATOMS: atom_id res chain seq x y z
N MET A 1 3.57 -16.16 -2.09
CA MET A 1 4.59 -15.54 -1.23
C MET A 1 3.84 -15.00 -0.03
N GLU A 2 3.55 -15.86 0.95
CA GLU A 2 2.96 -15.44 2.23
C GLU A 2 4.07 -14.78 3.03
N VAL A 3 4.06 -13.46 3.06
CA VAL A 3 4.83 -12.73 4.05
C VAL A 3 3.95 -12.77 5.30
N ASP A 4 4.37 -13.52 6.31
CA ASP A 4 3.68 -13.53 7.60
C ASP A 4 3.97 -12.19 8.30
N ILE A 5 3.13 -11.21 7.98
CA ILE A 5 3.18 -9.82 8.45
C ILE A 5 2.81 -9.70 9.96
N ALA A 6 2.59 -10.85 10.63
CA ALA A 6 2.03 -10.94 11.97
C ALA A 6 2.89 -10.34 13.10
N ASP A 7 4.21 -10.22 12.89
CA ASP A 7 5.16 -9.83 13.95
C ASP A 7 5.66 -8.39 13.90
N ILE A 8 5.18 -7.57 12.96
CA ILE A 8 5.51 -6.14 12.91
C ILE A 8 4.46 -5.38 13.74
N PRO A 9 4.78 -4.91 14.96
CA PRO A 9 3.79 -4.31 15.87
C PRO A 9 3.11 -3.08 15.25
N GLU A 10 3.83 -2.34 14.41
CA GLU A 10 3.31 -1.16 13.74
C GLU A 10 2.16 -1.48 12.79
N LEU A 11 2.09 -2.70 12.23
CA LEU A 11 1.08 -3.15 11.27
C LEU A 11 -0.19 -3.71 11.93
N ARG A 12 -0.28 -3.66 13.25
CA ARG A 12 -1.49 -4.03 14.01
C ARG A 12 -2.58 -2.96 13.94
N SER A 13 -2.22 -1.73 13.60
CA SER A 13 -3.14 -0.60 13.47
C SER A 13 -3.57 -0.36 12.02
N SER A 14 -4.74 0.25 11.82
CA SER A 14 -5.20 0.66 10.49
C SER A 14 -4.23 1.64 9.82
N VAL A 15 -3.65 2.56 10.60
CA VAL A 15 -2.62 3.51 10.17
C VAL A 15 -1.35 2.78 9.73
N GLY A 16 -0.97 1.75 10.48
CA GLY A 16 0.14 0.85 10.15
C GLY A 16 -0.01 0.20 8.79
N LEU A 17 -1.14 -0.49 8.60
CA LEU A 17 -1.48 -1.19 7.35
C LEU A 17 -1.54 -0.22 6.16
N CYS A 18 -2.16 0.94 6.32
CA CYS A 18 -2.21 1.95 5.26
C CYS A 18 -0.81 2.47 4.92
N GLY A 19 0.02 2.74 5.93
CA GLY A 19 1.41 3.13 5.71
C GLY A 19 2.28 2.02 5.12
N PHE A 20 1.90 0.74 5.20
CA PHE A 20 2.54 -0.34 4.46
C PHE A 20 2.06 -0.41 3.02
N MET A 21 0.75 -0.24 2.79
CA MET A 21 0.19 -0.17 1.44
C MET A 21 0.78 0.97 0.62
N GLU A 22 1.10 2.10 1.23
CA GLU A 22 1.87 3.19 0.59
C GLU A 22 3.18 2.66 -0.04
N LEU A 23 3.95 1.93 0.77
CA LEU A 23 5.23 1.35 0.34
C LEU A 23 5.03 0.36 -0.81
N VAL A 24 4.01 -0.49 -0.69
CA VAL A 24 3.67 -1.49 -1.71
C VAL A 24 3.31 -0.80 -3.03
N PHE A 25 2.50 0.26 -3.02
CA PHE A 25 2.15 0.98 -4.24
C PHE A 25 3.35 1.63 -4.90
N HIS A 26 4.21 2.30 -4.14
CA HIS A 26 5.43 2.88 -4.69
C HIS A 26 6.40 1.82 -5.24
N HIS A 27 6.52 0.69 -4.55
CA HIS A 27 7.32 -0.43 -5.01
C HIS A 27 6.76 -1.05 -6.30
N LEU A 28 5.45 -1.28 -6.38
CA LEU A 28 4.80 -1.81 -7.59
C LEU A 28 4.99 -0.87 -8.78
N MET A 29 4.81 0.44 -8.58
CA MET A 29 5.03 1.44 -9.64
C MET A 29 6.48 1.44 -10.15
N TYR A 30 7.45 1.24 -9.25
CA TYR A 30 8.86 1.16 -9.59
C TYR A 30 9.20 -0.13 -10.36
N VAL A 31 8.82 -1.29 -9.81
CA VAL A 31 9.16 -2.61 -10.38
C VAL A 31 8.47 -2.83 -11.73
N LYS A 32 7.22 -2.39 -11.86
CA LYS A 32 6.46 -2.50 -13.11
C LYS A 32 6.77 -1.40 -14.13
N ASN A 33 7.69 -0.49 -13.80
CA ASN A 33 8.06 0.66 -14.65
C ASN A 33 6.84 1.46 -15.14
N ILE A 34 5.82 1.60 -14.28
CA ILE A 34 4.60 2.38 -14.58
C ILE A 34 4.96 3.87 -14.69
N TYR A 35 5.91 4.30 -13.85
CA TYR A 35 6.51 5.62 -13.90
C TYR A 35 8.00 5.53 -14.21
N PRO A 36 8.58 6.55 -14.86
CA PRO A 36 9.99 6.55 -15.22
C PRO A 36 10.87 6.52 -13.96
N LYS A 37 11.92 5.70 -13.96
CA LYS A 37 12.84 5.53 -12.81
C LYS A 37 13.42 6.83 -12.25
N PRO A 38 13.76 7.87 -13.05
CA PRO A 38 14.22 9.15 -12.52
C PRO A 38 13.20 9.89 -11.65
N ALA A 39 11.91 9.57 -11.77
CA ALA A 39 10.87 10.13 -10.91
C ALA A 39 10.84 9.48 -9.51
N PHE A 40 11.72 8.52 -9.23
CA PHE A 40 11.82 7.87 -7.93
C PHE A 40 13.08 8.28 -7.20
N ARG A 41 12.92 8.64 -5.93
CA ARG A 41 14.04 8.88 -5.01
C ARG A 41 14.16 7.73 -4.02
N ARG A 42 15.40 7.31 -3.77
CA ARG A 42 15.71 6.36 -2.70
C ARG A 42 15.53 7.06 -1.36
N CYS A 43 14.68 6.51 -0.50
CA CYS A 43 14.50 6.99 0.86
C CYS A 43 14.44 5.81 1.84
N MET A 44 14.60 6.11 3.13
CA MET A 44 14.49 5.13 4.20
C MET A 44 13.19 5.41 4.97
N ARG A 45 12.26 4.45 4.94
CA ARG A 45 11.01 4.51 5.70
C ARG A 45 10.88 3.24 6.51
N LYS A 46 10.53 3.36 7.79
CA LYS A 46 10.36 2.21 8.71
C LYS A 46 11.57 1.25 8.66
N ASN A 47 12.78 1.80 8.66
CA ASN A 47 14.06 1.08 8.54
C ASN A 47 14.28 0.25 7.27
N VAL A 48 13.45 0.42 6.23
CA VAL A 48 13.61 -0.24 4.94
C VAL A 48 13.97 0.79 3.85
N PRO A 49 15.02 0.54 3.04
CA PRO A 49 15.31 1.38 1.87
C PRO A 49 14.28 1.10 0.77
N ILE A 50 13.63 2.16 0.29
CA ILE A 50 12.57 2.08 -0.71
C ILE A 50 12.77 3.12 -1.82
N TRP A 51 12.12 2.90 -2.95
CA TRP A 51 12.00 3.87 -4.04
C TRP A 51 10.63 4.53 -3.99
N MET A 52 10.58 5.83 -3.69
CA MET A 52 9.34 6.61 -3.62
C MET A 52 9.21 7.50 -4.85
N CYS A 53 8.01 7.54 -5.42
CA CYS A 53 7.72 8.44 -6.54
C CYS A 53 7.61 9.89 -6.02
N GLU A 54 8.34 10.81 -6.63
CA GLU A 54 8.34 12.24 -6.27
C GLU A 54 7.31 13.06 -7.06
N HIS A 55 6.61 12.43 -8.00
CA HIS A 55 5.62 13.14 -8.80
C HIS A 55 4.44 13.57 -7.91
N PRO A 56 4.15 14.87 -7.76
CA PRO A 56 3.19 15.38 -6.78
C PRO A 56 1.77 14.86 -7.02
N GLY A 57 1.40 14.64 -8.29
CA GLY A 57 0.10 14.05 -8.64
C GLY A 57 -0.04 12.59 -8.18
N VAL A 58 1.04 11.81 -8.21
CA VAL A 58 1.04 10.41 -7.76
C VAL A 58 0.99 10.35 -6.25
N GLN A 59 1.82 11.16 -5.57
CA GLN A 59 1.83 11.26 -4.12
C GLN A 59 0.45 11.65 -3.58
N LYS A 60 -0.17 12.69 -4.16
CA LYS A 60 -1.52 13.11 -3.77
C LYS A 60 -2.57 12.02 -4.00
N TYR A 61 -2.49 11.31 -5.11
CA TYR A 61 -3.42 10.20 -5.39
C TYR A 61 -3.29 9.08 -4.35
N VAL A 62 -2.06 8.65 -4.07
CA VAL A 62 -1.79 7.59 -3.09
C VAL A 62 -2.23 8.01 -1.69
N ILE A 63 -1.88 9.22 -1.23
CA ILE A 63 -2.29 9.74 0.08
C ILE A 63 -3.81 9.79 0.21
N ASN A 64 -4.51 10.35 -0.77
CA ASN A 64 -5.97 10.45 -0.75
C ASN A 64 -6.64 9.06 -0.70
N PHE A 65 -6.11 8.10 -1.47
CA PHE A 65 -6.60 6.73 -1.46
C PHE A 65 -6.39 6.08 -0.10
N LEU A 66 -5.22 6.24 0.51
CA LEU A 66 -4.89 5.67 1.82
C LEU A 66 -5.70 6.30 2.95
N ASP A 67 -5.97 7.60 2.89
CA ASP A 67 -6.84 8.29 3.85
C ASP A 67 -8.26 7.72 3.81
N PHE A 68 -8.78 7.46 2.62
CA PHE A 68 -10.08 6.81 2.43
C PHE A 68 -10.05 5.35 2.90
N ALA A 69 -9.02 4.60 2.53
CA ALA A 69 -8.82 3.21 2.93
C ALA A 69 -8.74 3.08 4.46
N ASN A 70 -8.04 3.99 5.13
CA ASN A 70 -7.92 4.00 6.59
C ASN A 70 -9.29 4.21 7.26
N LYS A 71 -10.08 5.19 6.82
CA LYS A 71 -11.44 5.43 7.32
C LYS A 71 -12.32 4.20 7.16
N LEU A 72 -12.29 3.58 5.98
CA LEU A 72 -13.08 2.38 5.69
C LEU A 72 -12.62 1.19 6.53
N LEU A 73 -11.31 1.01 6.70
CA LEU A 73 -10.72 -0.06 7.50
C LEU A 73 -11.04 0.08 8.99
N MET A 74 -11.12 1.31 9.52
CA MET A 74 -11.55 1.56 10.90
C MET A 74 -13.02 1.17 11.14
N GLN A 75 -13.89 1.36 10.14
CA GLN A 75 -15.32 1.03 10.25
C GLN A 75 -15.60 -0.47 10.05
N THR A 76 -14.96 -1.07 9.04
CA THR A 76 -15.27 -2.43 8.59
C THR A 76 -14.34 -3.49 9.16
N LYS A 77 -13.20 -3.08 9.75
CA LYS A 77 -12.08 -3.94 10.21
C LYS A 77 -11.44 -4.81 9.14
N LYS A 78 -11.94 -4.78 7.91
CA LYS A 78 -11.49 -5.57 6.77
C LYS A 78 -11.65 -4.79 5.48
N LEU A 79 -10.60 -4.76 4.67
CA LEU A 79 -10.59 -4.07 3.37
C LEU A 79 -9.97 -4.96 2.31
N LYS A 80 -10.60 -5.02 1.13
CA LYS A 80 -10.02 -5.65 -0.06
C LYS A 80 -9.64 -4.55 -1.04
N ILE A 81 -8.39 -4.58 -1.49
CA ILE A 81 -7.83 -3.62 -2.44
C ILE A 81 -7.37 -4.40 -3.67
N CYS A 82 -7.76 -3.93 -4.85
CA CYS A 82 -7.24 -4.44 -6.11
C CYS A 82 -6.46 -3.33 -6.82
N PHE A 83 -5.20 -3.59 -7.13
CA PHE A 83 -4.39 -2.73 -7.99
C PHE A 83 -4.38 -3.32 -9.40
N VAL A 84 -4.97 -2.61 -10.35
CA VAL A 84 -5.11 -3.06 -11.73
C VAL A 84 -4.18 -2.25 -12.62
N LEU A 85 -3.31 -2.94 -13.35
CA LEU A 85 -2.49 -2.36 -14.39
C LEU A 85 -3.18 -2.53 -15.74
N CYS A 86 -3.60 -1.41 -16.35
CA CYS A 86 -4.23 -1.41 -17.67
C CYS A 86 -3.33 -0.79 -18.73
N ARG A 87 -3.46 -1.27 -19.97
CA ARG A 87 -2.96 -0.57 -21.16
C ARG A 87 -3.83 0.66 -21.47
N ARG A 88 -3.36 1.48 -22.41
CA ARG A 88 -4.10 2.66 -22.91
C ARG A 88 -5.47 2.31 -23.50
N ASN A 89 -5.63 1.12 -24.08
CA ASN A 89 -6.90 0.58 -24.58
C ASN A 89 -7.81 0.01 -23.47
N LYS A 90 -7.47 0.20 -22.19
CA LYS A 90 -8.17 -0.35 -21.00
C LYS A 90 -8.12 -1.87 -20.86
N GLU A 91 -7.30 -2.54 -21.65
CA GLU A 91 -7.03 -3.96 -21.48
C GLU A 91 -6.24 -4.19 -20.18
N VAL A 92 -6.72 -5.09 -19.34
CA VAL A 92 -6.06 -5.46 -18.08
C VAL A 92 -4.83 -6.30 -18.39
N ILE A 93 -3.69 -5.84 -17.92
CA ILE A 93 -2.41 -6.55 -18.04
C ILE A 93 -2.22 -7.45 -16.81
N GLU A 94 -2.38 -6.85 -15.63
CA GLU A 94 -2.12 -7.52 -14.35
C GLU A 94 -3.01 -6.95 -13.25
N GLU A 95 -3.32 -7.80 -12.27
CA GLU A 95 -4.11 -7.45 -11.10
C GLU A 95 -3.41 -7.94 -9.83
N PHE A 96 -3.36 -7.08 -8.81
CA PHE A 96 -2.80 -7.41 -7.51
C PHE A 96 -3.86 -7.24 -6.44
N TYR A 97 -4.23 -8.35 -5.82
CA TYR A 97 -5.25 -8.40 -4.78
C TYR A 97 -4.60 -8.37 -3.39
N PHE A 98 -5.06 -7.46 -2.55
CA PHE A 98 -4.62 -7.31 -1.17
C PHE A 98 -5.83 -7.39 -0.25
N GLU A 99 -5.81 -8.31 0.71
CA GLU A 99 -6.80 -8.40 1.77
C GLU A 99 -6.18 -7.92 3.09
N LEU A 100 -6.69 -6.79 3.58
CA LEU A 100 -6.28 -6.19 4.84
C LEU A 100 -7.30 -6.54 5.92
N LYS A 101 -6.81 -6.94 7.09
CA LYS A 101 -7.64 -7.22 8.26
C LYS A 101 -6.95 -6.68 9.51
N VAL A 102 -7.65 -5.82 10.24
CA VAL A 102 -7.21 -5.38 11.57
C VAL A 102 -7.64 -6.45 12.57
N LYS A 103 -6.69 -7.03 13.33
CA LYS A 103 -7.01 -7.90 14.45
C LYS A 103 -7.31 -7.04 15.67
N ASP A 104 -8.49 -7.21 16.26
CA ASP A 104 -8.74 -6.69 17.61
C ASP A 104 -7.87 -7.48 18.59
N MET A 105 -7.05 -6.80 19.39
CA MET A 105 -6.44 -7.43 20.56
C MET A 105 -7.54 -7.62 21.59
N PHE A 106 -8.16 -8.80 21.63
CA PHE A 106 -8.81 -9.25 22.85
C PHE A 106 -7.70 -9.46 23.87
N VAL A 107 -7.60 -8.52 24.83
CA VAL A 107 -6.93 -8.78 26.09
C VAL A 107 -7.83 -9.78 26.82
N GLU A 108 -7.48 -11.07 26.77
CA GLU A 108 -8.04 -12.02 27.73
C GLU A 108 -7.66 -11.50 29.13
N ARG A 109 -8.69 -11.17 29.91
CA ARG A 109 -8.59 -10.86 31.33
C ARG A 109 -8.55 -12.15 32.12
#